data_AF-A0A815RQR7-F1
#
_entry.id   AF-A0A815RQR7-F1
#
_cell.length_a   1.000
_cell.length_b   1.000
_cell.length_c   1.000
_cell.angle_alpha   90.00
_cell.angle_beta   90.00
_cell.angle_gamma   90.00
#
_symmetry.space_group_name_H-M   'P 1'
#
loop_
_entity.id
_entity.type
_entity.pdbx_description
1 polymer ?
#
loop_
_entity_poly.entity_id
_entity_poly.type
_entity_poly.pdbx_seq_one_letter_code
_entity_poly.pdbx_strand_id
1 'polypeptide(L)'
;MQLVINQSWFIPVDIINILSPTLAILLSVVFISLIIFEKTCHTVPMILVLNSLVAQLFTASVLLWIVISTFINDLYQRYYRYSYCTFQGYISYVAVAGLFYSYFLQAIYRYLIVVYPTQLVWQSSKFQCFLIIGKWIVSFLYAFPQLFTVNSVYERNE
;
A
#
# COMPACT_ATOMS: atom_id res chain seq x y z
N MET A 1 1.58 25.10 -30.07
CA MET A 1 1.72 23.64 -29.84
C MET A 1 3.20 23.31 -29.78
N GLN A 2 3.86 23.77 -28.71
CA GLN A 2 5.30 23.67 -28.48
C GLN A 2 5.50 23.64 -26.97
N LEU A 3 5.43 22.45 -26.37
CA LEU A 3 5.88 22.15 -25.01
C LEU A 3 6.33 20.67 -24.91
N VAL A 4 6.72 20.05 -26.03
CA VAL A 4 7.28 18.68 -26.09
C VAL A 4 8.80 18.74 -26.27
N ILE A 5 9.44 19.77 -25.71
CA ILE A 5 10.90 19.89 -25.73
C ILE A 5 11.38 19.61 -24.31
N ASN A 6 11.96 18.42 -24.14
CA ASN A 6 12.88 18.04 -23.07
C ASN A 6 12.30 17.45 -21.75
N GLN A 7 11.51 16.39 -21.84
CA GLN A 7 11.21 15.50 -20.70
C GLN A 7 11.99 14.17 -20.75
N SER A 8 13.22 14.19 -21.31
CA SER A 8 14.10 13.01 -21.43
C SER A 8 14.46 12.35 -20.09
N TRP A 9 14.26 13.05 -18.98
CA TRP A 9 14.52 12.62 -17.62
C TRP A 9 13.42 11.74 -17.02
N PHE A 10 12.21 11.71 -17.61
CA PHE A 10 11.13 10.85 -17.11
C PHE A 10 11.41 9.36 -17.29
N ILE A 11 11.96 8.96 -18.43
CA ILE A 11 12.31 7.55 -18.69
C ILE A 11 13.34 7.04 -17.65
N PRO A 12 14.48 7.73 -17.39
CA PRO A 12 15.39 7.35 -16.31
C PRO A 12 14.75 7.32 -14.92
N VAL A 13 13.89 8.29 -14.60
CA VAL A 13 13.20 8.36 -13.30
C VAL A 13 12.25 7.18 -13.11
N ASP A 14 11.50 6.81 -14.15
CA ASP A 14 10.60 5.67 -14.12
C ASP A 14 11.36 4.35 -13.97
N ILE A 15 12.51 4.19 -14.65
CA ILE A 15 13.38 3.01 -14.45
C ILE A 15 13.83 2.90 -12.98
N ILE A 16 14.26 4.00 -12.36
CA ILE A 16 14.64 4.02 -10.94
C ILE A 16 13.42 3.69 -10.05
N ASN A 17 12.26 4.24 -10.38
CA ASN A 17 11.01 4.01 -9.65
C ASN A 17 10.47 2.59 -9.81
N ILE A 18 10.87 1.81 -10.82
CA ILE A 18 10.56 0.38 -10.95
C ILE A 18 11.41 -0.46 -9.98
N LEU A 19 12.69 -0.09 -9.78
CA LEU A 19 13.63 -0.86 -8.95
C LEU A 19 13.23 -0.88 -7.47
N SER A 20 12.71 0.23 -6.94
CA SER A 20 12.28 0.32 -5.54
C SER A 20 11.13 -0.64 -5.17
N PRO A 21 9.96 -0.62 -5.83
CA PRO A 21 8.85 -1.53 -5.51
C PRO A 21 9.16 -2.99 -5.85
N THR A 22 9.97 -3.27 -6.88
CA THR A 22 10.41 -4.64 -7.18
C THR A 22 11.26 -5.22 -6.06
N LEU A 23 12.23 -4.46 -5.53
CA LEU A 23 13.01 -4.86 -4.36
C LEU A 23 12.11 -5.05 -3.13
N ALA A 24 11.17 -4.14 -2.90
CA ALA A 24 10.22 -4.23 -1.79
C ALA A 24 9.34 -5.49 -1.88
N ILE A 25 8.88 -5.88 -3.07
CA ILE A 25 8.14 -7.12 -3.31
C ILE A 25 9.03 -8.33 -2.95
N LEU A 26 10.25 -8.39 -3.49
CA LEU A 26 11.18 -9.50 -3.25
C LEU A 26 11.46 -9.69 -1.76
N LEU A 27 11.81 -8.61 -1.06
CA LEU A 27 12.07 -8.64 0.38
C LEU A 27 10.82 -9.06 1.17
N SER A 28 9.65 -8.51 0.82
CA SER A 28 8.39 -8.85 1.50
C SER A 28 8.05 -10.33 1.36
N VAL A 29 8.24 -10.91 0.16
CA VAL A 29 8.03 -12.35 -0.08
C VAL A 29 8.99 -13.18 0.77
N VAL A 30 10.28 -12.86 0.79
CA VAL A 30 11.27 -13.58 1.60
C VAL A 30 10.89 -13.56 3.09
N PHE A 31 10.55 -12.40 3.65
CA PHE A 31 10.18 -12.31 5.07
C PHE A 31 8.84 -13.00 5.39
N ILE A 32 7.85 -12.92 4.49
CA ILE A 32 6.59 -13.66 4.64
C ILE A 32 6.87 -15.17 4.66
N SER A 33 7.69 -15.67 3.74
CA SER A 33 8.10 -17.07 3.70
C SER A 33 8.79 -17.49 5.00
N LEU A 34 9.74 -16.69 5.49
CA LEU A 34 10.42 -16.98 6.76
C LEU A 34 9.42 -17.11 7.92
N ILE A 35 8.48 -16.17 8.09
CA ILE A 35 7.49 -16.22 9.17
C ILE A 35 6.58 -17.45 9.06
N ILE A 36 6.19 -17.83 7.83
CA ILE A 36 5.31 -18.99 7.61
C ILE A 36 6.03 -20.30 7.94
N PHE A 37 7.26 -20.48 7.49
CA PHE A 37 7.99 -21.74 7.63
C PHE A 37 8.66 -21.91 9.00
N GLU A 38 9.07 -20.83 9.64
CA GLU A 38 9.80 -20.88 10.90
C GLU A 38 8.84 -20.89 12.10
N LYS A 39 8.76 -22.04 12.79
CA LYS A 39 7.82 -22.25 13.92
C LYS A 39 8.09 -21.29 15.08
N THR A 40 9.35 -20.89 15.29
CA THR A 40 9.71 -19.93 16.35
C THR A 40 9.08 -18.55 16.13
N CYS A 41 8.68 -18.23 14.89
CA CYS A 41 7.99 -16.99 14.56
C CYS A 41 6.47 -17.03 14.80
N HIS A 42 5.86 -18.15 15.18
CA HIS A 42 4.40 -18.28 15.34
C HIS A 42 3.89 -17.69 16.66
N THR A 43 4.15 -16.41 16.86
CA THR A 43 3.74 -15.63 18.03
C THR A 43 2.73 -14.55 17.64
N VAL A 44 1.93 -14.09 18.59
CA VAL A 44 0.94 -13.02 18.36
C VAL A 44 1.56 -11.72 17.79
N PRO A 45 2.68 -11.17 18.32
CA PRO A 45 3.30 -9.99 17.70
C PRO A 45 3.71 -10.23 16.24
N MET A 46 4.12 -11.45 15.88
CA MET A 46 4.50 -11.76 14.51
C MET A 46 3.32 -11.83 13.54
N ILE A 47 2.08 -12.06 14.02
CA ILE A 47 0.88 -11.90 13.19
C ILE A 47 0.75 -10.44 12.70
N LEU A 48 1.06 -9.47 13.57
CA LEU A 48 1.01 -8.06 13.22
C LEU A 48 2.14 -7.64 12.27
N VAL A 49 3.34 -8.20 12.46
CA VAL A 49 4.46 -8.03 11.54
C VAL A 49 4.12 -8.63 10.18
N LEU A 50 3.57 -9.84 10.15
CA LEU A 50 3.11 -10.50 8.92
C LEU A 50 2.07 -9.65 8.20
N ASN A 51 1.09 -9.09 8.92
CA ASN A 51 0.12 -8.17 8.32
C ASN A 51 0.79 -6.91 7.71
N SER A 52 1.81 -6.34 8.35
CA SER A 52 2.54 -5.21 7.75
C SER A 52 3.31 -5.62 6.49
N LEU A 53 3.89 -6.82 6.44
CA LEU A 53 4.57 -7.33 5.25
C LEU A 53 3.57 -7.61 4.11
N VAL A 54 2.39 -8.13 4.42
CA VAL A 54 1.31 -8.32 3.44
C VAL A 54 0.82 -6.96 2.91
N ALA A 55 0.65 -5.97 3.79
CA ALA A 55 0.29 -4.61 3.38
C ALA A 55 1.40 -3.95 2.55
N GLN A 56 2.67 -4.18 2.89
CA GLN A 56 3.83 -3.72 2.12
C GLN A 56 3.86 -4.36 0.74
N LEU A 57 3.65 -5.68 0.66
CA LEU A 57 3.58 -6.41 -0.60
C LEU A 57 2.46 -5.88 -1.50
N PHE A 58 1.27 -5.66 -0.94
CA PHE A 58 0.15 -5.05 -1.65
C PHE A 58 0.50 -3.65 -2.16
N THR A 59 1.06 -2.79 -1.30
CA THR A 59 1.46 -1.42 -1.65
C THR A 59 2.53 -1.39 -2.74
N ALA A 60 3.57 -2.20 -2.61
CA ALA A 60 4.63 -2.29 -3.60
C ALA A 60 4.11 -2.82 -4.95
N SER A 61 3.15 -3.75 -4.93
CA SER A 61 2.51 -4.26 -6.15
C SER A 61 1.67 -3.18 -6.85
N VAL A 62 0.93 -2.38 -6.09
CA VAL A 62 0.16 -1.23 -6.60
C VAL A 62 1.09 -0.17 -7.18
N LEU A 63 2.17 0.18 -6.47
CA LEU A 63 3.16 1.14 -6.95
C LEU A 63 3.85 0.65 -8.23
N LEU A 64 4.22 -0.63 -8.29
CA LEU A 64 4.80 -1.21 -9.49
C LEU A 64 3.83 -1.12 -10.68
N TRP A 65 2.55 -1.41 -10.46
CA TRP A 65 1.53 -1.28 -11.50
C TRP A 65 1.40 0.18 -12.00
N ILE A 66 1.41 1.15 -11.10
CA ILE A 66 1.34 2.57 -11.46
C ILE A 66 2.57 2.98 -12.26
N VAL A 67 3.78 2.66 -11.80
CA VAL A 67 5.03 3.05 -12.48
C VAL A 67 5.18 2.35 -13.83
N ILE A 68 4.77 1.08 -13.96
CA ILE A 68 4.73 0.42 -15.28
C ILE A 68 3.75 1.14 -16.21
N SER A 69 2.60 1.59 -15.68
CA SER A 69 1.61 2.32 -16.48
C SER A 69 2.15 3.68 -16.93
N THR A 70 2.85 4.43 -16.06
CA THR A 70 3.48 5.71 -16.45
C THR A 70 4.59 5.48 -17.47
N PHE A 71 5.44 4.49 -17.25
CA PHE A 71 6.55 4.16 -18.15
C PHE A 71 6.06 3.81 -19.56
N ILE A 72 4.99 3.02 -19.67
CA ILE A 72 4.38 2.69 -20.97
C ILE A 72 3.82 3.95 -21.64
N ASN A 73 3.20 4.87 -20.88
CA ASN A 73 2.70 6.11 -21.45
C ASN A 73 3.81 7.00 -21.96
N ASP A 74 4.89 7.12 -21.20
CA ASP A 74 6.03 7.96 -21.56
C ASP A 74 6.76 7.40 -22.78
N LEU A 75 6.83 6.07 -22.92
CA LEU A 75 7.39 5.41 -24.10
C LEU A 75 6.55 5.60 -25.36
N TYR A 76 5.23 5.47 -25.26
CA TYR A 76 4.32 5.48 -26.42
C TYR A 76 3.59 6.80 -26.64
N GLN A 77 3.82 7.81 -25.79
CA GLN A 77 3.11 9.09 -25.75
C GLN A 77 1.58 8.92 -25.77
N ARG A 78 1.07 7.94 -25.01
CA ARG A 78 -0.36 7.64 -24.92
C ARG A 78 -0.99 8.30 -23.70
N TYR A 79 -2.19 8.85 -23.87
CA TYR A 79 -3.01 9.34 -22.77
C TYR A 79 -4.01 8.25 -22.36
N TYR A 80 -3.98 7.80 -21.10
CA TYR A 80 -4.98 6.87 -20.58
C TYR A 80 -6.33 7.55 -20.37
N ARG A 81 -7.39 6.73 -20.39
CA ARG A 81 -8.70 7.15 -19.94
C ARG A 81 -8.64 7.59 -18.48
N TYR A 82 -9.24 8.73 -18.21
CA TYR A 82 -9.26 9.37 -16.90
C TYR A 82 -9.80 8.47 -15.77
N SER A 83 -10.78 7.61 -16.06
CA SER A 83 -11.33 6.65 -15.10
C SER A 83 -10.29 5.65 -14.59
N TYR A 84 -9.31 5.28 -15.43
CA TYR A 84 -8.24 4.37 -15.06
C TYR A 84 -7.26 5.03 -14.09
N CYS A 85 -6.89 6.28 -14.33
CA CYS A 85 -6.02 7.07 -13.46
C CYS A 85 -6.68 7.30 -12.08
N THR A 86 -7.97 7.63 -12.06
CA THR A 86 -8.73 7.82 -10.82
C THR A 86 -8.78 6.53 -9.99
N PHE A 87 -8.98 5.38 -10.64
CA PHE A 87 -8.98 4.09 -9.96
C PHE A 87 -7.60 3.70 -9.42
N GLN A 88 -6.53 3.92 -10.19
CA GLN A 88 -5.15 3.73 -9.73
C GLN A 88 -4.83 4.61 -8.52
N GLY A 89 -5.23 5.88 -8.57
CA GLY A 89 -5.15 6.81 -7.45
C GLY A 89 -5.85 6.25 -6.22
N TYR A 90 -7.13 5.90 -6.34
CA TYR A 90 -7.90 5.30 -5.24
C TYR A 90 -7.20 4.09 -4.61
N ILE A 91 -6.80 3.11 -5.42
CA ILE A 91 -6.12 1.90 -4.90
C ILE A 91 -4.78 2.26 -4.22
N SER A 92 -4.04 3.25 -4.73
CA SER A 92 -2.80 3.70 -4.09
C SER A 92 -3.03 4.26 -2.69
N TYR A 93 -4.08 5.08 -2.50
CA TYR A 93 -4.45 5.60 -1.18
C TYR A 93 -4.91 4.50 -0.24
N VAL A 94 -5.69 3.53 -0.71
CA VAL A 94 -6.08 2.36 0.09
C VAL A 94 -4.85 1.58 0.55
N ALA A 95 -3.89 1.34 -0.36
CA ALA A 95 -2.69 0.58 -0.05
C ALA A 95 -1.82 1.28 0.99
N VAL A 96 -1.56 2.57 0.80
CA VAL A 96 -0.79 3.40 1.73
C VAL A 96 -1.47 3.49 3.11
N ALA A 97 -2.79 3.74 3.16
CA ALA A 97 -3.54 3.75 4.40
C ALA A 97 -3.47 2.37 5.10
N GLY A 98 -3.64 1.28 4.34
CA GLY A 98 -3.53 -0.09 4.86
C GLY A 98 -2.15 -0.41 5.44
N LEU A 99 -1.08 0.16 4.88
CA LEU A 99 0.27 0.04 5.41
C LEU A 99 0.43 0.85 6.71
N PHE A 100 0.08 2.13 6.73
CA PHE A 100 0.20 2.97 7.92
C PHE A 100 -0.65 2.46 9.10
N TYR A 101 -1.88 2.02 8.84
CA TYR A 101 -2.71 1.40 9.88
C TYR A 101 -2.12 0.08 10.39
N SER A 102 -1.33 -0.65 9.59
CA SER A 102 -0.59 -1.82 10.08
C SER A 102 0.47 -1.44 11.11
N TYR A 103 1.22 -0.37 10.88
CA TYR A 103 2.19 0.14 11.85
C TYR A 103 1.52 0.71 13.09
N PHE A 104 0.39 1.39 12.92
CA PHE A 104 -0.41 1.88 14.04
C PHE A 104 -0.90 0.75 14.94
N LEU A 105 -1.43 -0.34 14.38
CA LEU A 105 -1.83 -1.52 15.15
C LEU A 105 -0.66 -2.15 15.91
N GLN A 106 0.53 -2.23 15.29
CA GLN A 106 1.73 -2.71 15.98
C GLN A 106 2.12 -1.82 17.16
N ALA A 107 2.06 -0.50 17.00
CA ALA A 107 2.37 0.45 18.07
C ALA A 107 1.37 0.32 19.22
N ILE A 108 0.07 0.24 18.92
CA ILE A 108 -0.98 0.02 19.94
C ILE A 108 -0.75 -1.29 20.68
N TYR A 109 -0.49 -2.38 19.95
CA TYR A 109 -0.28 -3.69 20.56
C TYR A 109 0.88 -3.68 21.57
N ARG A 110 2.02 -3.09 21.17
CA ARG A 110 3.18 -2.95 22.06
C ARG A 110 2.88 -2.08 23.27
N TYR A 111 2.17 -0.97 23.07
CA TYR A 111 1.74 -0.10 24.17
C TYR A 111 0.85 -0.84 25.16
N LEU A 112 -0.16 -1.56 24.69
CA LEU A 112 -1.12 -2.28 25.54
C LEU A 112 -0.45 -3.40 26.35
N ILE A 113 0.52 -4.13 25.79
CA ILE A 113 1.27 -5.15 26.54
C ILE A 113 2.05 -4.53 27.70
N VAL A 114 2.68 -3.38 27.48
CA VAL A 114 3.51 -2.72 28.49
C VAL A 114 2.65 -2.10 29.59
N VAL A 115 1.56 -1.43 29.23
CA VAL A 115 0.72 -0.68 30.20
C VAL A 115 -0.34 -1.57 30.87
N TYR A 116 -0.90 -2.54 30.15
CA TYR A 116 -1.98 -3.40 30.61
C TYR A 116 -1.64 -4.89 30.46
N PRO A 117 -0.59 -5.40 31.13
CA PRO A 117 -0.09 -6.75 30.95
C PRO A 117 -1.11 -7.85 31.33
N THR A 118 -2.07 -7.55 32.21
CA THR A 118 -3.09 -8.50 32.68
C THR A 118 -4.27 -8.67 31.73
N GLN A 119 -4.42 -7.82 30.71
CA GLN A 119 -5.56 -7.90 29.79
C GLN A 119 -5.30 -8.85 28.62
N LEU A 120 -5.49 -10.15 28.87
CA LEU A 120 -5.24 -11.24 27.91
C LEU A 120 -6.06 -11.15 26.61
N VAL A 121 -7.20 -10.47 26.62
CA VAL A 121 -8.06 -10.32 25.42
C VAL A 121 -7.33 -9.58 24.30
N TRP A 122 -6.64 -8.48 24.62
CA TRP A 122 -5.85 -7.71 23.64
C TRP A 122 -4.65 -8.49 23.12
N GLN A 123 -4.18 -9.49 23.86
CA GLN A 123 -3.05 -10.32 23.48
C GLN A 123 -3.46 -11.57 22.69
N SER A 124 -4.77 -11.79 22.46
CA SER A 124 -5.27 -12.95 21.73
C SER A 124 -5.07 -12.81 20.21
N SER A 125 -4.57 -13.86 19.56
CA SER A 125 -4.46 -13.91 18.09
C SER A 125 -5.79 -13.66 17.38
N LYS A 126 -6.91 -14.17 17.93
CA LYS A 126 -8.24 -13.99 17.34
C LYS A 126 -8.65 -12.52 17.29
N PHE A 127 -8.38 -11.79 18.37
CA PHE A 127 -8.66 -10.37 18.47
C PHE A 127 -7.77 -9.55 17.54
N GLN A 128 -6.48 -9.89 17.44
CA GLN A 128 -5.57 -9.25 16.48
C GLN A 128 -6.01 -9.49 15.02
N CYS A 129 -6.45 -10.70 14.67
CA CYS A 129 -7.03 -10.96 13.34
C CYS A 129 -8.29 -10.13 13.07
N PHE A 130 -9.17 -9.97 14.07
CA PHE A 130 -10.35 -9.10 13.95
C PHE A 130 -9.97 -7.64 13.68
N LEU A 131 -8.99 -7.10 14.41
CA LEU A 131 -8.47 -5.74 14.17
C LEU A 131 -7.84 -5.59 12.78
N ILE A 132 -7.13 -6.62 12.31
CA ILE A 132 -6.55 -6.65 10.95
C ILE A 132 -7.65 -6.61 9.89
N ILE A 133 -8.76 -7.31 10.07
CA ILE A 133 -9.89 -7.24 9.11
C ILE A 133 -10.52 -5.85 9.16
N GLY A 134 -10.77 -5.33 10.37
CA GLY A 134 -11.33 -3.99 10.58
C GLY A 134 -10.50 -2.89 9.93
N LYS A 135 -9.16 -2.92 10.06
CA LYS A 135 -8.29 -1.88 9.47
C LYS A 135 -8.35 -1.87 7.94
N TRP A 136 -8.54 -3.01 7.28
CA TRP A 136 -8.66 -3.05 5.82
C TRP A 136 -9.95 -2.36 5.39
N ILE A 137 -11.08 -2.64 6.07
CA ILE A 137 -12.36 -1.96 5.83
C ILE A 137 -12.18 -0.44 5.98
N VAL A 138 -11.54 0.01 7.07
CA VAL A 138 -11.26 1.44 7.29
C VAL A 138 -10.37 2.02 6.19
N SER A 139 -9.37 1.28 5.71
CA SER A 139 -8.47 1.72 4.63
C SER A 139 -9.21 1.95 3.31
N PHE A 140 -10.16 1.07 2.96
CA PHE A 140 -11.02 1.24 1.80
C PHE A 140 -11.96 2.44 1.93
N LEU A 141 -12.59 2.61 3.10
CA LEU A 141 -13.50 3.72 3.36
C LEU A 141 -12.77 5.08 3.36
N TYR A 142 -11.55 5.14 3.89
CA TYR A 142 -10.74 6.37 3.92
C TYR A 142 -10.50 6.96 2.53
N ALA A 143 -10.20 6.11 1.54
CA ALA A 143 -9.92 6.56 0.18
C ALA A 143 -11.21 6.81 -0.65
N PHE A 144 -12.38 6.38 -0.16
CA PHE A 144 -13.63 6.44 -0.92
C PHE A 144 -14.01 7.82 -1.46
N PRO A 145 -13.86 8.94 -0.70
CA PRO A 145 -14.18 10.27 -1.21
C PRO A 145 -13.42 10.66 -2.48
N GLN A 146 -12.21 10.12 -2.67
CA GLN A 146 -11.37 10.44 -3.83
C GLN A 146 -11.98 10.02 -5.16
N LEU A 147 -12.81 8.96 -5.19
CA LEU A 147 -13.50 8.54 -6.40
C LEU A 147 -14.44 9.61 -6.97
N PHE A 148 -14.90 10.54 -6.13
CA PHE A 148 -15.83 11.60 -6.51
C PHE A 148 -15.16 12.97 -6.65
N THR A 149 -14.03 13.20 -5.96
CA THR A 149 -13.41 14.52 -5.93
C THR A 149 -12.71 14.85 -7.25
N VAL A 150 -12.01 13.88 -7.86
CA VAL A 150 -11.21 14.14 -9.06
C VAL A 150 -12.15 14.53 -10.22
N ASN A 151 -13.25 13.80 -10.44
CA ASN A 151 -14.24 14.06 -11.51
C ASN A 151 -14.74 15.53 -11.51
N SER A 152 -14.94 16.11 -10.33
CA SER A 152 -15.48 17.47 -10.19
C SER A 152 -14.55 18.62 -10.61
N VAL A 153 -13.23 18.38 -10.68
CA VAL A 153 -12.24 19.41 -11.05
C VAL A 153 -12.04 19.49 -12.56
N TYR A 154 -12.15 18.37 -13.27
CA TYR A 154 -11.97 18.34 -14.73
C TYR A 154 -13.25 18.72 -15.48
N GLU A 155 -14.43 18.31 -15.03
CA GLU A 155 -15.71 18.75 -15.64
C GLU A 155 -15.94 20.27 -15.51
N ARG A 156 -15.27 20.95 -14.57
CA ARG A 156 -15.36 22.42 -14.43
C ARG A 156 -14.46 23.18 -15.41
N ASN A 157 -13.51 22.49 -16.04
CA ASN A 157 -12.49 23.09 -16.91
C ASN A 157 -12.69 22.75 -18.40
N GLU A 158 -13.80 22.10 -18.76
CA GLU A 158 -14.34 22.00 -20.12
C GLU A 158 -15.47 23.02 -20.32
#